data_AF-A0A0A3ANL2-F1
#
_entry.id   AF-A0A0A3ANL2-F1
#
_cell.length_a   1.000
_cell.length_b   1.000
_cell.length_c   1.000
_cell.angle_alpha   90.00
_cell.angle_beta   90.00
_cell.angle_gamma   90.00
#
_symmetry.space_group_name_H-M   'P 1'
#
loop_
_entity.id
_entity.type
_entity.pdbx_description
1 polymer ?
#
loop_
_entity_poly.entity_id
_entity_poly.type
_entity_poly.pdbx_seq_one_letter_code
_entity_poly.pdbx_strand_id
1 'polypeptide(L)'
;MKKIARYVLPLAAVMALTGCRLSDVKADGTTDEPVWPKIEDAGVNYSGSQYGIWPNWDNVRMIEKGMNKDQLYYLIGRPHHLEGLFAVREWDYVFNYRQNGVHKICQYKVLFDKDMNAQSFFWNPVGCNNQYELSGDFLFDFDSATLSSQGKSVIDGIIGGLKTQGVSAVVV
;
A
#
# COMPACT_ATOMS: atom_id res chain seq x y z
N MET A 1 -16.09 -46.78 -48.58
CA MET A 1 -15.88 -46.97 -47.12
C MET A 1 -15.15 -45.74 -46.57
N LYS A 2 -15.63 -45.25 -45.41
CA LYS A 2 -15.22 -44.06 -44.64
C LYS A 2 -13.68 -43.96 -44.53
N LYS A 3 -13.07 -42.76 -44.46
CA LYS A 3 -12.99 -41.94 -43.23
C LYS A 3 -12.70 -40.46 -43.53
N ILE A 4 -13.49 -39.62 -42.88
CA ILE A 4 -13.35 -38.16 -42.74
C ILE A 4 -12.51 -37.91 -41.48
N ALA A 5 -11.55 -37.00 -41.53
CA ALA A 5 -11.03 -36.28 -40.35
C ALA A 5 -10.29 -35.02 -40.86
N ARG A 6 -10.99 -33.93 -41.20
CA ARG A 6 -11.18 -32.74 -40.34
C ARG A 6 -9.93 -32.40 -39.53
N TYR A 7 -9.06 -31.60 -40.13
CA TYR A 7 -7.98 -30.89 -39.44
C TYR A 7 -8.60 -29.87 -38.48
N VAL A 8 -8.23 -30.03 -37.21
CA VAL A 8 -8.66 -29.24 -36.05
C VAL A 8 -7.96 -27.89 -36.09
N LEU A 9 -8.73 -26.80 -36.04
CA LEU A 9 -8.24 -25.44 -35.77
C LEU A 9 -7.64 -25.41 -34.35
N PRO A 10 -6.44 -24.86 -34.12
CA PRO A 10 -5.96 -24.63 -32.76
C PRO A 10 -6.72 -23.43 -32.20
N LEU A 11 -7.56 -23.67 -31.18
CA LEU A 11 -8.16 -22.62 -30.38
C LEU A 11 -7.04 -22.03 -29.50
N ALA A 12 -6.44 -20.93 -29.94
CA ALA A 12 -5.54 -20.13 -29.11
C ALA A 12 -6.36 -19.48 -27.99
N ALA A 13 -6.41 -20.12 -26.82
CA ALA A 13 -6.94 -19.53 -25.62
C ALA A 13 -5.96 -18.45 -25.14
N VAL A 14 -6.21 -17.19 -25.53
CA VAL A 14 -5.60 -16.03 -24.88
C VAL A 14 -6.25 -15.92 -23.51
N MET A 15 -5.68 -16.62 -22.52
CA MET A 15 -5.99 -16.36 -21.12
C MET A 15 -5.44 -14.97 -20.81
N ALA A 16 -6.32 -13.97 -20.77
CA ALA A 16 -6.03 -12.71 -20.12
C ALA A 16 -5.78 -13.02 -18.63
N LEU A 17 -4.51 -13.15 -18.25
CA LEU A 17 -4.12 -13.19 -16.85
C LEU A 17 -4.44 -11.82 -16.26
N THR A 18 -5.65 -11.64 -15.74
CA THR A 18 -5.93 -10.61 -14.75
C THR A 18 -5.29 -11.04 -13.44
N GLY A 19 -3.96 -11.17 -13.44
CA GLY A 19 -3.18 -11.37 -12.23
C GLY A 19 -3.25 -10.11 -11.39
N CYS A 20 -3.28 -10.25 -10.07
CA CYS A 20 -3.05 -9.15 -9.14
C CYS A 20 -1.79 -8.41 -9.59
N ARG A 21 -1.95 -7.12 -9.89
CA ARG A 21 -0.88 -6.28 -10.41
C ARG A 21 -0.11 -5.74 -9.20
N LEU A 22 1.17 -6.09 -9.10
CA LEU A 22 2.12 -5.47 -8.18
C LEU A 22 2.41 -4.02 -8.59
N SER A 23 2.88 -3.21 -7.65
CA SER A 23 3.41 -1.88 -7.97
C SER A 23 4.70 -2.01 -8.79
N ASP A 24 4.96 -1.04 -9.67
CA ASP A 24 6.25 -0.97 -10.36
C ASP A 24 7.28 -0.28 -9.44
N VAL A 25 8.06 -1.08 -8.73
CA VAL A 25 9.03 -0.60 -7.73
C VAL A 25 10.37 -0.31 -8.40
N LYS A 26 10.79 0.96 -8.40
CA LYS A 26 12.10 1.42 -8.90
C LYS A 26 13.25 0.86 -8.05
N ALA A 27 14.48 0.91 -8.55
CA ALA A 27 15.64 0.33 -7.87
C ALA A 27 15.94 0.96 -6.49
N ASP A 28 15.54 2.22 -6.30
CA ASP A 28 15.65 2.99 -5.06
C ASP A 28 14.46 2.75 -4.09
N GLY A 29 13.58 1.80 -4.39
CA GLY A 29 12.45 1.46 -3.52
C GLY A 29 11.34 2.51 -3.51
N THR A 30 11.20 3.27 -4.60
CA THR A 30 10.08 4.21 -4.82
C THR A 30 9.14 3.70 -5.92
N THR A 31 7.94 4.27 -5.99
CA THR A 31 6.99 4.07 -7.10
C THR A 31 6.15 5.34 -7.27
N ASP A 32 5.72 5.62 -8.50
CA ASP A 32 4.85 6.77 -8.78
C ASP A 32 3.36 6.41 -8.66
N GLU A 33 3.03 5.12 -8.83
CA GLU A 33 1.65 4.60 -8.83
C GLU A 33 1.57 3.33 -7.97
N PRO A 34 1.42 3.44 -6.63
CA PRO A 34 1.27 2.27 -5.79
C PRO A 34 -0.04 1.55 -6.10
N VAL A 35 0.04 0.24 -6.34
CA VAL A 35 -1.12 -0.62 -6.58
C VAL A 35 -1.54 -1.30 -5.28
N TRP A 36 -2.83 -1.27 -4.96
CA TRP A 36 -3.33 -1.82 -3.70
C TRP A 36 -4.08 -3.13 -3.95
N PRO A 37 -3.66 -4.25 -3.33
CA PRO A 37 -4.43 -5.49 -3.40
C PRO A 37 -5.76 -5.35 -2.65
N LYS A 38 -6.70 -6.25 -2.92
CA LYS A 38 -7.99 -6.23 -2.23
C LYS A 38 -7.82 -6.60 -0.76
N ILE A 39 -8.57 -5.95 0.12
CA ILE A 39 -8.50 -6.18 1.56
C ILE A 39 -8.95 -7.61 1.89
N GLU A 40 -9.94 -8.11 1.17
CA GLU A 40 -10.52 -9.44 1.35
C GLU A 40 -9.50 -10.56 1.11
N ASP A 41 -8.56 -10.34 0.19
CA ASP A 41 -7.54 -11.32 -0.24
C ASP A 41 -6.35 -11.40 0.75
N ALA A 42 -6.35 -10.61 1.82
CA ALA A 42 -5.30 -10.63 2.83
C ALA A 42 -5.26 -11.98 3.56
N GLY A 43 -4.08 -12.62 3.62
CA GLY A 43 -3.80 -13.90 4.27
C GLY A 43 -3.89 -13.91 5.80
N VAL A 44 -4.49 -12.88 6.39
CA VAL A 44 -4.82 -12.78 7.82
C VAL A 44 -6.34 -12.91 8.07
N ASN A 45 -7.13 -13.12 7.01
CA ASN A 45 -8.60 -13.20 7.05
C ASN A 45 -9.14 -14.64 7.11
N TYR A 46 -8.36 -15.62 7.59
CA TYR A 46 -8.70 -17.05 7.51
C TYR A 46 -9.98 -17.46 8.25
N SER A 47 -10.40 -16.70 9.26
CA SER A 47 -11.58 -17.00 10.08
C SER A 47 -12.17 -15.72 10.68
N GLY A 48 -13.46 -15.76 11.01
CA GLY A 48 -14.21 -14.59 11.47
C GLY A 48 -14.69 -13.70 10.32
N SER A 49 -15.25 -12.54 10.68
CA SER A 49 -15.84 -11.59 9.74
C SER A 49 -15.09 -10.25 9.64
N GLN A 50 -14.04 -10.06 10.44
CA GLN A 50 -13.21 -8.85 10.37
C GLN A 50 -12.03 -9.08 9.43
N TYR A 51 -11.70 -8.07 8.64
CA TYR A 51 -10.53 -8.06 7.78
C TYR A 51 -9.33 -7.40 8.45
N GLY A 52 -8.12 -7.87 8.13
CA GLY A 52 -6.87 -7.32 8.65
C GLY A 52 -6.60 -7.66 10.12
N ILE A 53 -5.57 -7.03 10.68
CA ILE A 53 -5.19 -7.21 12.10
C ILE A 53 -5.32 -5.91 12.87
N TRP A 54 -5.40 -5.98 14.19
CA TRP A 54 -5.17 -4.83 15.07
C TRP A 54 -3.67 -4.77 15.39
N PRO A 55 -2.88 -3.92 14.73
CA PRO A 55 -1.44 -3.90 14.95
C PRO A 55 -1.10 -3.27 16.31
N ASN A 56 0.12 -3.50 16.78
CA ASN A 56 0.72 -2.63 17.80
C ASN A 56 1.19 -1.33 17.12
N TRP A 57 0.46 -0.24 17.36
CA TRP A 57 0.77 1.05 16.75
C TRP A 57 2.10 1.65 17.21
N ASP A 58 2.62 1.27 18.37
CA ASP A 58 3.95 1.74 18.81
C ASP A 58 5.05 1.10 17.95
N ASN A 59 4.90 -0.19 17.62
CA ASN A 59 5.82 -0.85 16.68
C ASN A 59 5.73 -0.26 15.27
N VAL A 60 4.51 0.02 14.79
CA VAL A 60 4.31 0.64 13.46
C VAL A 60 5.00 2.01 13.39
N ARG A 61 4.96 2.80 14.48
CA ARG A 61 5.61 4.11 14.56
C ARG A 61 7.13 4.06 14.67
N MET A 62 7.71 2.90 14.99
CA MET A 62 9.16 2.70 14.98
C MET A 62 9.71 2.41 13.59
N ILE A 63 8.86 2.18 12.59
CA ILE A 63 9.32 1.86 11.24
C ILE A 63 9.95 3.10 10.60
N GLU A 64 11.18 2.95 10.13
CA GLU A 64 11.95 4.02 9.52
C GLU A 64 12.60 3.56 8.19
N LYS A 65 12.93 4.55 7.37
CA LYS A 65 13.71 4.35 6.15
C LYS A 65 15.07 3.72 6.48
N GLY A 66 15.50 2.75 5.68
CA GLY A 66 16.76 2.04 5.83
C GLY A 66 16.69 0.76 6.66
N MET A 67 15.56 0.48 7.32
CA MET A 67 15.38 -0.77 8.04
C MET A 67 15.35 -1.96 7.07
N ASN A 68 15.99 -3.06 7.45
CA ASN A 68 15.93 -4.30 6.70
C ASN A 68 14.62 -5.06 6.96
N LYS A 69 14.36 -6.08 6.14
CA LYS A 69 13.15 -6.91 6.23
C LYS A 69 12.94 -7.58 7.59
N ASP A 70 14.02 -8.04 8.23
CA ASP A 70 13.90 -8.72 9.52
C ASP A 70 13.46 -7.77 10.63
N GLN A 71 13.98 -6.53 10.63
CA GLN A 71 13.55 -5.50 11.57
C GLN A 71 12.04 -5.24 11.44
N LEU A 72 11.54 -5.08 10.21
CA LEU A 72 10.11 -4.92 9.95
C LEU A 72 9.32 -6.18 10.34
N TYR A 73 9.85 -7.37 10.07
CA TYR A 73 9.23 -8.62 10.46
C TYR A 73 9.03 -8.71 11.98
N TYR A 74 10.01 -8.29 12.78
CA TYR A 74 9.89 -8.25 14.24
C TYR A 74 8.95 -7.15 14.75
N LEU A 75 8.79 -6.04 14.01
CA LEU A 75 7.89 -4.96 14.39
C LEU A 75 6.42 -5.25 14.05
N ILE A 76 6.15 -5.66 12.81
CA ILE A 76 4.79 -5.75 12.24
C ILE A 76 4.46 -7.11 11.61
N GLY A 77 5.37 -8.08 11.70
CA GLY A 77 5.16 -9.43 11.18
C GLY A 77 5.31 -9.55 9.66
N ARG A 78 4.94 -10.71 9.15
CA ARG A 78 4.93 -11.01 7.71
C ARG A 78 3.93 -10.13 6.95
N PRO A 79 4.17 -9.82 5.66
CA PRO A 79 3.16 -9.17 4.82
C PRO A 79 1.86 -9.98 4.79
N HIS A 80 0.74 -9.28 4.66
CA HIS A 80 -0.58 -9.87 4.62
C HIS A 80 -0.95 -10.39 3.23
N HIS A 81 -0.36 -9.83 2.17
CA HIS A 81 -0.56 -10.31 0.80
C HIS A 81 0.68 -11.08 0.34
N LEU A 82 0.46 -12.28 -0.20
CA LEU A 82 1.51 -13.19 -0.64
C LEU A 82 1.81 -12.95 -2.12
N GLU A 83 2.66 -11.97 -2.43
CA GLU A 83 2.90 -11.55 -3.82
C GLU A 83 4.29 -11.97 -4.36
N GLY A 84 4.69 -13.22 -4.12
CA GLY A 84 5.77 -13.88 -4.88
C GLY A 84 6.70 -14.79 -4.09
N LEU A 85 7.39 -15.68 -4.80
CA LEU A 85 8.31 -16.68 -4.24
C LEU A 85 9.74 -16.15 -4.03
N PHE A 86 10.13 -15.04 -4.66
CA PHE A 86 11.51 -14.51 -4.61
C PHE A 86 11.57 -12.98 -4.64
N ALA A 87 12.42 -12.40 -3.79
CA ALA A 87 12.87 -11.00 -3.85
C ALA A 87 11.77 -9.92 -3.96
N VAL A 88 10.58 -10.15 -3.39
CA VAL A 88 9.47 -9.19 -3.42
C VAL A 88 9.90 -7.90 -2.71
N ARG A 89 9.91 -6.77 -3.43
CA ARG A 89 10.31 -5.45 -2.92
C ARG A 89 9.11 -4.62 -2.46
N GLU A 90 8.02 -5.29 -2.15
CA GLU A 90 6.73 -4.69 -1.82
C GLU A 90 6.05 -5.58 -0.76
N TRP A 91 5.72 -5.00 0.39
CA TRP A 91 4.99 -5.66 1.45
C TRP A 91 3.72 -4.89 1.75
N ASP A 92 2.59 -5.59 1.68
CA ASP A 92 1.26 -5.03 1.93
C ASP A 92 0.65 -5.57 3.21
N TYR A 93 0.03 -4.66 3.95
CA TYR A 93 -0.59 -4.90 5.23
C TYR A 93 -2.00 -4.31 5.25
N VAL A 94 -2.84 -4.89 6.10
CA VAL A 94 -4.21 -4.45 6.39
C VAL A 94 -4.34 -4.26 7.89
N PHE A 95 -4.43 -3.01 8.31
CA PHE A 95 -4.43 -2.61 9.71
C PHE A 95 -5.77 -2.00 10.12
N ASN A 96 -6.30 -2.47 11.23
CA ASN A 96 -7.48 -1.92 11.87
C ASN A 96 -7.09 -0.79 12.82
N TYR A 97 -7.88 0.28 12.83
CA TYR A 97 -7.73 1.38 13.77
C TYR A 97 -9.09 1.93 14.21
N ARG A 98 -9.06 2.84 15.18
CA ARG A 98 -10.24 3.62 15.57
C ARG A 98 -9.97 5.10 15.35
N GLN A 99 -10.94 5.78 14.76
CA GLN A 99 -10.97 7.23 14.67
C GLN A 99 -12.27 7.70 15.28
N ASN A 100 -12.20 8.53 16.33
CA ASN A 100 -13.38 9.02 17.06
C ASN A 100 -14.32 7.88 17.52
N GLY A 101 -13.74 6.76 17.97
CA GLY A 101 -14.49 5.57 18.40
C GLY A 101 -15.02 4.69 17.26
N VAL A 102 -14.92 5.12 16.00
CA VAL A 102 -15.38 4.37 14.82
C VAL A 102 -14.26 3.47 14.30
N HIS A 103 -14.59 2.19 14.08
CA HIS A 103 -13.67 1.23 13.46
C HIS A 103 -13.46 1.57 11.98
N LYS A 104 -12.19 1.59 11.58
CA LYS A 104 -11.72 1.86 10.22
C LYS A 104 -10.60 0.88 9.85
N ILE A 105 -10.37 0.72 8.56
CA ILE A 105 -9.31 -0.13 8.00
C ILE A 105 -8.37 0.74 7.17
N CYS A 106 -7.07 0.50 7.34
CA CYS A 106 -5.97 1.02 6.57
C CYS A 106 -5.32 -0.10 5.77
N GLN A 107 -4.85 0.21 4.57
CA GLN A 107 -3.77 -0.53 3.98
C GLN A 107 -2.46 0.23 4.18
N TYR A 108 -1.41 -0.51 4.48
CA TYR A 108 -0.07 0.00 4.66
C TYR A 108 0.88 -0.76 3.73
N LYS A 109 1.66 -0.02 2.96
CA LYS A 109 2.60 -0.60 1.98
C LYS A 109 4.01 -0.15 2.29
N VAL A 110 4.92 -1.10 2.33
CA VAL A 110 6.36 -0.86 2.43
C VAL A 110 7.03 -1.26 1.13
N LEU A 111 7.78 -0.35 0.52
CA LEU A 111 8.62 -0.64 -0.63
C LEU A 111 10.09 -0.69 -0.24
N PHE A 112 10.81 -1.61 -0.86
CA PHE A 112 12.22 -1.87 -0.60
C PHE A 112 13.09 -1.54 -1.81
N ASP A 113 14.31 -1.05 -1.58
CA ASP A 113 15.31 -0.93 -2.64
C ASP A 113 15.83 -2.30 -3.11
N LYS A 114 16.74 -2.28 -4.08
CA LYS A 114 17.45 -3.46 -4.58
C LYS A 114 18.25 -4.21 -3.50
N ASP A 115 18.61 -3.54 -2.41
CA ASP A 115 19.39 -4.08 -1.30
C ASP A 115 18.47 -4.54 -0.13
N MET A 116 17.15 -4.51 -0.34
CA MET A 116 16.11 -4.92 0.60
C MET A 116 16.00 -4.07 1.87
N ASN A 117 16.42 -2.80 1.79
CA ASN A 117 16.13 -1.81 2.83
C ASN A 117 14.82 -1.10 2.51
N ALA A 118 14.01 -0.83 3.54
CA ALA A 118 12.76 -0.11 3.40
C ALA A 118 13.02 1.34 2.98
N GLN A 119 12.32 1.84 1.97
CA GLN A 119 12.58 3.16 1.38
C GLN A 119 11.36 4.06 1.36
N SER A 120 10.22 3.51 0.94
CA SER A 120 8.97 4.26 0.79
C SER A 120 7.84 3.58 1.53
N PHE A 121 6.97 4.39 2.11
CA PHE A 121 5.87 3.96 2.95
C PHE A 121 4.59 4.65 2.50
N PHE A 122 3.54 3.88 2.24
CA PHE A 122 2.27 4.42 1.77
C PHE A 122 1.14 3.98 2.68
N TRP A 123 0.15 4.86 2.79
CA TRP A 123 -1.09 4.62 3.52
C TRP A 123 -2.27 4.80 2.57
N ASN A 124 -3.20 3.85 2.61
CA ASN A 124 -4.46 3.93 1.88
C ASN A 124 -5.67 3.66 2.81
N PRO A 125 -6.62 4.59 2.94
CA PRO A 125 -6.56 5.96 2.43
C PRO A 125 -5.45 6.77 3.11
N VAL A 126 -5.02 7.87 2.46
CA VAL A 126 -4.02 8.79 3.01
C VAL A 126 -4.45 9.27 4.40
N GLY A 127 -3.52 9.35 5.35
CA GLY A 127 -3.77 9.91 6.68
C GLY A 127 -4.34 8.95 7.72
N CYS A 128 -4.47 7.68 7.40
CA CYS A 128 -5.18 6.74 8.26
C CYS A 128 -4.44 6.38 9.58
N ASN A 129 -3.16 6.75 9.73
CA ASN A 129 -2.39 6.66 10.99
C ASN A 129 -2.50 7.94 11.85
N ASN A 130 -3.33 8.93 11.46
CA ASN A 130 -3.39 10.27 12.07
C ASN A 130 -2.02 10.97 12.19
N GLN A 131 -1.02 10.51 11.44
CA GLN A 131 0.29 11.12 11.33
C GLN A 131 0.40 11.67 9.91
N TYR A 132 0.75 12.95 9.83
CA TYR A 132 0.93 13.67 8.60
C TYR A 132 2.30 14.34 8.70
N GLU A 133 3.24 13.89 7.88
CA GLU A 133 4.52 14.55 7.77
C GLU A 133 4.41 15.63 6.68
N LEU A 134 4.65 16.88 7.09
CA LEU A 134 4.55 18.05 6.25
C LEU A 134 5.89 18.77 6.26
N SER A 135 6.81 18.35 5.38
CA SER A 135 8.04 19.09 5.15
C SER A 135 7.87 20.05 3.97
N GLY A 136 8.57 21.20 4.02
CA GLY A 136 8.54 22.18 2.94
C GLY A 136 8.97 21.56 1.60
N ASP A 137 10.06 20.79 1.61
CA ASP A 137 10.60 20.14 0.42
C ASP A 137 9.70 19.04 -0.15
N PHE A 138 8.83 18.46 0.67
CA PHE A 138 7.83 17.50 0.22
C PHE A 138 6.59 18.19 -0.36
N LEU A 139 6.14 19.26 0.31
CA LEU A 139 4.95 19.99 -0.08
C LEU A 139 5.14 20.79 -1.35
N PHE A 140 6.32 21.40 -1.53
CA PHE A 140 6.60 22.31 -2.62
C PHE A 140 7.59 21.72 -3.61
N ASP A 141 7.48 22.10 -4.88
CA ASP A 141 8.56 21.85 -5.83
C ASP A 141 9.85 22.60 -5.39
N PHE A 142 11.02 22.08 -5.73
CA PHE A 142 12.30 22.68 -5.33
C PHE A 142 12.41 24.14 -5.78
N ASP A 143 12.70 25.04 -4.83
CA ASP A 143 12.76 26.49 -5.03
C ASP A 143 11.46 27.10 -5.60
N SER A 144 10.31 26.56 -5.20
CA SER A 144 8.99 27.00 -5.65
C SER A 144 8.04 27.22 -4.48
N ALA A 145 7.11 28.15 -4.64
CA ALA A 145 5.94 28.28 -3.76
C ALA A 145 4.75 27.41 -4.21
N THR A 146 4.95 26.60 -5.27
CA THR A 146 3.89 25.76 -5.86
C THR A 146 3.94 24.38 -5.24
N LEU A 147 2.77 23.86 -4.85
CA LEU A 147 2.68 22.50 -4.31
C LEU A 147 3.06 21.45 -5.36
N SER A 148 3.90 20.49 -4.97
CA SER A 148 4.21 19.29 -5.74
C SER A 148 2.96 18.43 -5.93
N SER A 149 2.97 17.50 -6.90
CA SER A 149 1.83 16.59 -7.11
C SER A 149 1.59 15.70 -5.89
N GLN A 150 2.65 15.23 -5.23
CA GLN A 150 2.59 14.48 -3.99
C GLN A 150 2.08 15.35 -2.82
N GLY A 151 2.57 16.59 -2.72
CA GLY A 151 2.15 17.56 -1.71
C GLY A 151 0.66 17.88 -1.78
N LYS A 152 0.11 18.06 -2.99
CA LYS A 152 -1.34 18.24 -3.22
C LYS A 152 -2.15 17.05 -2.72
N SER A 153 -1.74 15.83 -3.09
CA SER A 153 -2.45 14.61 -2.68
C SER A 153 -2.46 14.41 -1.16
N VAL A 154 -1.36 14.73 -0.47
CA VAL A 154 -1.29 14.67 1.00
C VAL A 154 -2.16 15.73 1.65
N ILE A 155 -2.13 16.97 1.17
CA ILE A 155 -3.00 18.04 1.67
C ILE A 155 -4.47 17.69 1.46
N ASP A 156 -4.86 17.17 0.30
CA ASP A 156 -6.24 16.73 0.04
C ASP A 156 -6.66 15.58 0.98
N GLY A 157 -5.75 14.63 1.24
CA GLY A 157 -5.96 13.56 2.21
C GLY A 157 -6.16 14.09 3.64
N ILE A 158 -5.34 15.06 4.07
CA ILE A 158 -5.47 15.74 5.36
C ILE A 158 -6.80 16.47 5.46
N ILE A 159 -7.15 17.27 4.46
CA ILE A 159 -8.43 17.99 4.41
C ILE A 159 -9.61 17.01 4.47
N GLY A 160 -9.52 15.89 3.76
CA GLY A 160 -10.50 14.80 3.83
C GLY A 160 -10.63 14.24 5.25
N GLY A 161 -9.51 13.93 5.90
CA GLY A 161 -9.47 13.44 7.28
C GLY A 161 -9.94 14.45 8.33
N LEU A 162 -9.70 15.74 8.12
CA LEU A 162 -10.16 16.81 9.03
C LEU A 162 -11.67 17.04 8.92
N LYS A 163 -12.22 16.99 7.71
CA LYS A 163 -13.67 17.09 7.48
C LYS A 163 -14.42 15.95 8.17
N THR A 164 -13.88 14.73 8.15
CA THR A 164 -14.49 13.60 8.88
C THR A 164 -14.38 13.72 10.39
N GLN A 165 -13.47 14.55 10.90
CA GLN A 165 -13.31 14.87 12.32
C GLN A 165 -14.14 16.08 12.78
N GLY A 166 -14.93 16.70 11.89
CA GLY A 166 -15.75 17.87 12.21
C GLY A 166 -14.95 19.16 12.39
N VAL A 167 -13.71 19.20 11.91
CA VAL A 167 -12.88 20.41 11.90
C VAL A 167 -13.38 21.31 10.76
N SER A 168 -13.97 22.43 11.12
CA SER A 168 -14.64 23.36 10.19
C SER A 168 -13.69 24.32 9.47
N ALA A 169 -12.48 24.52 10.00
CA ALA A 169 -11.43 25.30 9.36
C ALA A 169 -10.05 24.81 9.80
N VAL A 170 -9.13 24.74 8.85
CA VAL A 170 -7.70 24.57 9.12
C VAL A 170 -6.98 25.75 8.48
N VAL A 171 -6.30 26.51 9.33
CA VAL A 171 -5.47 27.64 8.93
C VAL A 171 -4.04 27.12 8.91
N VAL A 172 -3.42 27.18 7.74
CA VAL A 172 -2.00 26.85 7.52
C VAL A 172 -1.25 28.16 7.34
#